data_AF-A0A3D0M136-F1
#
_entry.id   AF-A0A3D0M136-F1
#
_cell.length_a   1.000
_cell.length_b   1.000
_cell.length_c   1.000
_cell.angle_alpha   90.00
_cell.angle_beta   90.00
_cell.angle_gamma   90.00
#
_symmetry.space_group_name_H-M   'P 1'
#
loop_
_entity.id
_entity.type
_entity.pdbx_description
1 polymer ?
#
loop_
_entity_poly.entity_id
_entity_poly.type
_entity_poly.pdbx_seq_one_letter_code
_entity_poly.pdbx_strand_id
1 'polypeptide(L)'
;MVIEWKIVQKLMNSFDRSFINQNGEFIAHREANQYFLLHNCESELDVKCKVLERLSRAAHKTAPFGERKNRQFHEFMLNGINTFLGTSFTPDDMELIYTYLGNACNHEKTIRFIESGYDFAVLGGDT
;
A
#
# COMPACT_ATOMS: atom_id res chain seq x y z
N MET A 1 6.28 -7.55 19.61
CA MET A 1 7.13 -8.39 18.71
C MET A 1 7.78 -7.47 17.68
N VAL A 2 9.00 -7.71 17.21
CA VAL A 2 9.68 -6.80 16.26
C VAL A 2 9.59 -7.38 14.86
N ILE A 3 9.19 -6.59 13.86
CA ILE A 3 9.16 -7.01 12.45
C ILE A 3 10.53 -7.51 12.00
N GLU A 4 10.55 -8.60 11.24
CA GLU A 4 11.79 -9.11 10.69
C GLU A 4 12.40 -8.11 9.70
N TRP A 5 13.73 -7.91 9.81
CA TRP A 5 14.45 -7.00 8.91
C TRP A 5 14.27 -7.35 7.43
N LYS A 6 14.11 -8.64 7.10
CA LYS A 6 13.85 -9.09 5.72
C LYS A 6 12.56 -8.51 5.14
N ILE A 7 11.52 -8.36 5.95
CA ILE A 7 10.24 -7.75 5.53
C ILE A 7 10.47 -6.27 5.22
N VAL A 8 11.23 -5.58 6.08
CA VAL A 8 11.59 -4.17 5.89
C VAL A 8 12.41 -4.00 4.61
N GLN A 9 13.42 -4.83 4.38
CA GLN A 9 14.21 -4.80 3.15
C GLN A 9 13.35 -5.07 1.92
N LYS A 10 12.44 -6.04 1.97
CA LYS A 10 11.49 -6.32 0.88
C LYS A 10 10.62 -5.10 0.57
N LEU A 11 10.08 -4.46 1.61
CA LEU A 11 9.28 -3.23 1.46
C LEU A 11 10.10 -2.11 0.82
N MET A 12 11.30 -1.84 1.32
CA MET A 12 12.17 -0.79 0.78
C MET A 12 12.56 -1.05 -0.67
N ASN A 13 12.88 -2.30 -1.01
CA ASN A 13 13.21 -2.70 -2.38
C ASN A 13 12.02 -2.66 -3.34
N SER A 14 10.78 -2.62 -2.81
CA SER A 14 9.57 -2.52 -3.63
C SER A 14 9.28 -1.08 -4.07
N PHE A 15 9.82 -0.07 -3.37
CA PHE A 15 9.61 1.33 -3.68
C PHE A 15 10.96 2.03 -3.85
N ASP A 16 11.37 2.27 -5.09
CA ASP A 16 12.66 2.89 -5.38
C ASP A 16 12.83 4.22 -4.65
N ARG A 17 14.01 4.41 -4.04
CA ARG A 17 14.37 5.60 -3.24
C ARG A 17 13.48 5.83 -2.01
N SER A 18 12.70 4.84 -1.60
CA SER A 18 12.06 4.85 -0.29
C SER A 18 13.10 4.84 0.82
N PHE A 19 12.70 5.34 1.99
CA PHE A 19 13.56 5.36 3.17
C PHE A 19 12.70 5.32 4.44
N ILE A 20 13.33 4.97 5.55
CA ILE A 20 12.74 5.09 6.88
C ILE A 20 13.37 6.30 7.56
N ASN A 21 12.54 7.21 8.06
CA ASN A 21 13.05 8.39 8.76
C ASN A 21 13.24 8.13 10.26
N GLN A 22 13.71 9.14 10.99
CA GLN A 22 13.96 9.06 12.44
C GLN A 22 12.71 8.80 13.30
N ASN A 23 11.50 9.07 12.76
CA ASN A 23 10.24 8.79 13.43
C ASN A 23 9.76 7.34 13.20
N GLY A 24 10.52 6.55 12.42
CA GLY A 24 10.12 5.20 12.02
C GLY A 24 8.96 5.21 11.02
N GLU A 25 8.81 6.28 10.25
CA GLU A 25 7.90 6.31 9.10
C GLU A 25 8.60 5.73 7.88
N PHE A 26 7.94 4.79 7.22
CA PHE A 26 8.31 4.39 5.88
C PHE A 26 7.78 5.43 4.89
N ILE A 27 8.70 6.08 4.16
CA ILE A 27 8.37 7.05 3.13
C ILE A 27 8.47 6.37 1.76
N ALA A 28 7.33 6.09 1.13
CA ALA A 28 7.26 5.46 -0.18
C ALA A 28 7.59 6.45 -1.32
N HIS A 29 7.13 7.69 -1.19
CA HIS A 29 7.35 8.74 -2.19
C HIS A 29 7.48 10.11 -1.53
N ARG A 30 8.71 10.66 -1.49
CA ARG A 30 9.03 11.90 -0.77
C ARG A 30 8.26 13.12 -1.27
N GLU A 31 8.22 13.32 -2.58
CA GLU A 31 7.64 14.56 -3.16
C GLU A 31 6.11 14.62 -2.99
N ALA A 32 5.45 13.46 -3.04
CA ALA A 32 4.01 13.37 -2.84
C ALA A 32 3.64 13.13 -1.36
N ASN A 33 4.63 13.11 -0.46
CA ASN A 33 4.49 12.80 0.95
C ASN A 33 3.64 11.54 1.22
N GLN A 34 3.96 10.43 0.56
CA GLN A 34 3.28 9.14 0.78
C GLN A 34 4.06 8.31 1.77
N TYR A 35 3.43 7.99 2.90
CA TYR A 35 4.08 7.32 4.02
C TYR A 35 3.11 6.56 4.91
N PHE A 36 3.66 5.71 5.77
CA PHE A 36 2.96 5.19 6.94
C PHE A 36 3.93 4.91 8.09
N LEU A 37 3.41 4.83 9.32
CA LEU A 37 4.19 4.47 10.50
C LEU A 37 4.58 2.99 10.43
N LEU A 38 5.86 2.70 10.29
CA LEU A 38 6.39 1.34 10.27
C LEU A 38 6.74 0.85 11.67
N HIS A 39 7.16 1.76 12.56
CA HIS A 39 7.62 1.42 13.92
C HIS A 39 6.55 0.77 14.81
N ASN A 40 5.27 0.91 14.47
CA ASN A 40 4.15 0.26 15.16
C ASN A 40 3.55 -0.90 14.35
N CYS A 41 4.31 -1.49 13.42
CA CYS A 41 4.03 -2.82 12.90
C CYS A 41 4.71 -3.86 13.79
N GLU A 42 4.03 -4.97 14.06
CA GLU A 42 4.57 -6.10 14.83
C GLU A 42 4.70 -7.38 14.00
N SER A 43 4.07 -7.42 12.82
CA SER A 43 4.03 -8.56 11.91
C SER A 43 4.13 -8.16 10.44
N GLU A 44 4.37 -9.13 9.55
CA GLU A 44 4.25 -8.92 8.09
C GLU A 44 2.84 -8.49 7.70
N LEU A 45 1.81 -9.05 8.36
CA LEU A 45 0.41 -8.72 8.12
C LEU A 45 0.15 -7.23 8.36
N ASP A 46 0.67 -6.65 9.44
CA ASP A 46 0.51 -5.21 9.73
C ASP A 46 1.08 -4.34 8.61
N VAL A 47 2.24 -4.74 8.06
CA VAL A 47 2.87 -4.03 6.94
C VAL A 47 2.01 -4.16 5.69
N LYS A 48 1.49 -5.36 5.38
CA LYS A 48 0.59 -5.59 4.25
C LYS A 48 -0.69 -4.76 4.38
N CYS A 49 -1.30 -4.73 5.56
CA CYS A 49 -2.47 -3.89 5.83
C CYS A 49 -2.15 -2.43 5.54
N LYS A 50 -1.07 -1.87 6.11
CA LYS A 50 -0.71 -0.46 5.88
C LYS A 50 -0.37 -0.14 4.42
N VAL A 51 0.27 -1.07 3.69
CA VAL A 51 0.51 -0.90 2.25
C VAL A 51 -0.81 -0.72 1.50
N LEU A 52 -1.81 -1.56 1.74
CA LEU A 52 -3.13 -1.42 1.11
C LEU A 52 -3.89 -0.18 1.61
N GLU A 53 -3.97 0.02 2.92
CA GLU A 53 -4.79 1.06 3.55
C GLU A 53 -4.24 2.47 3.31
N ARG A 54 -2.92 2.64 3.29
CA ARG A 54 -2.27 3.96 3.25
C ARG A 54 -1.78 4.33 1.86
N LEU A 55 -1.44 3.37 1.01
CA LEU A 55 -0.85 3.65 -0.31
C LEU A 55 -1.83 3.46 -1.49
N SER A 56 -2.97 2.78 -1.31
CA SER A 56 -3.97 2.58 -2.39
C SER A 56 -4.47 3.89 -3.01
N ARG A 57 -4.73 4.91 -2.17
CA ARG A 57 -5.13 6.25 -2.66
C ARG A 57 -4.07 6.85 -3.59
N ALA A 58 -2.80 6.65 -3.26
CA ALA A 58 -1.68 7.14 -4.06
C ALA A 58 -1.58 6.44 -5.41
N ALA A 59 -1.91 5.15 -5.46
CA ALA A 59 -1.91 4.34 -6.67
C ALA A 59 -3.09 4.64 -7.61
N HIS A 60 -4.16 5.32 -7.15
CA HIS A 60 -5.36 5.54 -7.97
C HIS A 60 -5.86 7.01 -8.02
N LYS A 61 -5.95 7.72 -6.89
CA LYS A 61 -6.71 8.99 -6.78
C LYS A 61 -5.86 10.25 -6.54
N THR A 62 -4.70 10.12 -5.90
CA THR A 62 -3.88 11.27 -5.47
C THR A 62 -3.20 11.97 -6.65
N ALA A 63 -3.62 13.19 -7.00
CA ALA A 63 -3.12 13.93 -8.16
C ALA A 63 -2.41 15.26 -7.81
N PRO A 64 -1.24 15.24 -7.12
CA PRO A 64 -0.56 16.44 -6.66
C PRO A 64 0.30 17.12 -7.74
N PHE A 65 0.49 16.48 -8.90
CA PHE A 65 1.31 16.97 -10.00
C PHE A 65 0.47 17.28 -11.25
N GLY A 66 1.14 17.61 -12.36
CA GLY A 66 0.51 17.64 -13.68
C GLY A 66 0.17 16.23 -14.20
N GLU A 67 -0.82 16.15 -15.08
CA GLU A 67 -1.45 14.90 -15.55
C GLU A 67 -0.45 13.78 -15.92
N ARG A 68 0.56 14.08 -16.73
CA ARG A 68 1.59 13.10 -17.13
C ARG A 68 2.37 12.56 -15.92
N LYS A 69 2.72 13.42 -14.97
CA LYS A 69 3.48 13.05 -13.77
C LYS A 69 2.60 12.32 -12.77
N ASN A 70 1.30 12.62 -12.70
CA ASN A 70 0.34 11.83 -11.92
C ASN A 70 0.21 10.41 -12.43
N ARG A 71 0.14 10.19 -13.75
CA ARG A 71 0.14 8.83 -14.31
C ARG A 71 1.38 8.03 -13.90
N GLN A 72 2.57 8.61 -14.06
CA GLN A 72 3.82 7.97 -13.63
C GLN A 72 3.86 7.70 -12.13
N PHE A 73 3.30 8.61 -11.33
CA PHE A 73 3.19 8.45 -9.89
C PHE A 73 2.24 7.30 -9.50
N HIS A 74 1.07 7.21 -10.13
CA HIS A 74 0.12 6.11 -9.92
C HIS A 74 0.74 4.76 -10.29
N GLU A 75 1.39 4.69 -11.46
CA GLU A 75 2.13 3.49 -11.92
C GLU A 75 3.24 3.11 -10.94
N PHE A 76 4.03 4.06 -10.45
CA PHE A 76 5.07 3.82 -9.45
C PHE A 76 4.50 3.22 -8.16
N MET A 77 3.43 3.81 -7.64
CA MET A 77 2.82 3.35 -6.40
C MET A 77 2.19 1.95 -6.58
N LEU A 78 1.50 1.71 -7.69
CA LEU A 78 0.92 0.40 -8.02
C LEU A 78 2.00 -0.69 -8.15
N ASN A 79 3.08 -0.41 -8.87
CA ASN A 79 4.17 -1.35 -9.05
C ASN A 79 4.84 -1.72 -7.73
N GLY A 80 5.03 -0.76 -6.83
CA GLY A 80 5.59 -1.04 -5.51
C GLY A 80 4.65 -1.84 -4.61
N ILE A 81 3.34 -1.56 -4.65
CA ILE A 81 2.32 -2.37 -3.96
C ILE A 81 2.36 -3.81 -4.46
N ASN A 82 2.30 -4.01 -5.78
CA ASN A 82 2.33 -5.33 -6.41
C ASN A 82 3.62 -6.11 -6.10
N THR A 83 4.77 -5.43 -6.15
CA THR A 83 6.07 -6.04 -5.85
C THR A 83 6.16 -6.49 -4.38
N PHE A 84 5.69 -5.67 -3.45
CA PHE A 84 5.73 -6.02 -2.03
C PHE A 84 4.75 -7.16 -1.70
N LEU A 85 3.54 -7.10 -2.22
CA LEU A 85 2.47 -8.05 -1.92
C LEU A 85 2.57 -9.35 -2.72
N GLY A 86 3.35 -9.37 -3.80
CA GLY A 86 3.41 -10.49 -4.74
C GLY A 86 2.13 -10.62 -5.57
N THR A 87 1.54 -9.50 -5.96
CA THR A 87 0.26 -9.43 -6.69
C THR A 87 0.43 -8.77 -8.06
N SER A 88 -0.65 -8.78 -8.82
CA SER A 88 -0.73 -8.15 -10.15
C SER A 88 -1.99 -7.28 -10.26
N PHE A 89 -2.27 -6.47 -9.24
CA PHE A 89 -3.40 -5.56 -9.24
C PHE A 89 -3.30 -4.57 -10.40
N THR A 90 -4.46 -4.25 -10.96
CA THR A 90 -4.68 -3.24 -11.98
C THR A 90 -5.01 -1.87 -11.37
N PRO A 91 -5.02 -0.79 -12.17
CA PRO A 91 -5.53 0.50 -11.71
C PRO A 91 -6.98 0.45 -11.21
N ASP A 92 -7.83 -0.38 -11.83
CA ASP A 92 -9.24 -0.56 -11.45
C ASP A 92 -9.37 -1.32 -10.13
N ASP A 93 -8.53 -2.33 -9.92
CA ASP A 93 -8.41 -3.02 -8.63
C ASP A 93 -8.05 -2.04 -7.51
N MET A 94 -7.19 -1.05 -7.79
CA MET A 94 -6.80 -0.05 -6.81
C MET A 94 -7.90 0.94 -6.48
N GLU A 95 -8.84 1.18 -7.40
CA GLU A 95 -10.07 1.92 -7.09
C GLU A 95 -10.89 1.20 -6.03
N LEU A 96 -11.13 -0.10 -6.23
CA LEU A 96 -11.90 -0.93 -5.30
C LEU A 96 -11.20 -1.07 -3.95
N ILE A 97 -9.90 -1.38 -3.95
CA ILE A 97 -9.09 -1.47 -2.73
C ILE A 97 -9.10 -0.13 -1.98
N TYR A 98 -8.90 0.99 -2.67
CA TYR A 98 -8.97 2.31 -2.02
C TYR A 98 -10.37 2.58 -1.46
N THR A 99 -11.43 2.26 -2.21
CA THR A 99 -12.82 2.48 -1.80
C THR A 99 -13.17 1.71 -0.54
N TYR A 100 -12.79 0.44 -0.47
CA TYR A 100 -13.22 -0.46 0.62
C TYR A 100 -12.21 -0.64 1.76
N LEU A 101 -10.93 -0.34 1.54
CA LEU A 101 -9.85 -0.52 2.53
C LEU A 101 -9.10 0.78 2.85
N GLY A 102 -9.23 1.81 2.02
CA GLY A 102 -8.48 3.06 2.15
C GLY A 102 -8.65 3.73 3.51
N ASN A 103 -7.55 4.30 4.02
CA ASN A 103 -7.47 4.92 5.34
C ASN A 103 -7.86 4.01 6.52
N ALA A 104 -7.77 2.69 6.34
CA ALA A 104 -8.19 1.70 7.33
C ALA A 104 -9.66 1.88 7.76
N CYS A 105 -10.54 2.23 6.81
CA CYS A 105 -11.98 2.41 7.09
C CYS A 105 -12.63 1.15 7.67
N ASN A 106 -12.08 -0.03 7.38
CA ASN A 106 -12.42 -1.31 8.01
C ASN A 106 -11.18 -2.22 8.02
N HIS A 107 -10.35 -2.12 9.07
CA HIS A 107 -9.12 -2.89 9.20
C HIS A 107 -9.34 -4.41 9.12
N GLU A 108 -10.45 -4.89 9.69
CA GLU A 108 -10.77 -6.32 9.75
C GLU A 108 -11.19 -6.85 8.38
N LYS A 109 -11.70 -5.97 7.50
CA LYS A 109 -11.89 -6.28 6.08
C LYS A 109 -10.54 -6.35 5.36
N THR A 110 -9.58 -5.48 5.67
CA THR A 110 -8.22 -5.54 5.11
C THR A 110 -7.55 -6.86 5.45
N ILE A 111 -7.62 -7.28 6.72
CA ILE A 111 -7.06 -8.56 7.18
C ILE A 111 -7.69 -9.73 6.40
N ARG A 112 -9.03 -9.80 6.36
CA ARG A 112 -9.73 -10.86 5.62
C ARG A 112 -9.37 -10.86 4.13
N PHE A 113 -9.23 -9.70 3.51
CA PHE A 113 -8.81 -9.58 2.11
C PHE A 113 -7.41 -10.17 1.92
N ILE A 114 -6.45 -9.86 2.78
CA ILE A 114 -5.09 -10.42 2.70
C ILE A 114 -5.09 -11.94 2.96
N GLU A 115 -5.78 -12.40 4.00
CA GLU A 115 -5.84 -13.82 4.39
C GLU A 115 -6.54 -14.69 3.33
N SER A 116 -7.50 -14.12 2.60
CA SER A 116 -8.16 -14.79 1.48
C SER A 116 -7.27 -14.97 0.24
N GLY A 117 -6.06 -14.42 0.23
CA GLY A 117 -5.22 -14.35 -0.96
C GLY A 117 -5.65 -13.26 -1.94
N TYR A 118 -6.18 -12.15 -1.41
CA TYR A 118 -6.66 -10.99 -2.16
C TYR A 118 -7.93 -11.26 -3.00
N ASP A 119 -8.86 -12.04 -2.45
CA ASP A 119 -10.17 -12.29 -3.07
C ASP A 119 -11.07 -11.05 -3.00
N PHE A 120 -11.37 -10.46 -4.15
CA PHE A 120 -12.21 -9.26 -4.25
C PHE A 120 -13.66 -9.49 -3.81
N ALA A 121 -14.15 -10.74 -3.77
CA ALA A 121 -15.45 -11.05 -3.19
C ALA A 121 -15.57 -10.60 -1.71
N VAL A 122 -14.45 -10.55 -0.98
CA VAL A 122 -14.39 -10.08 0.41
C VAL A 122 -14.64 -8.56 0.54
N LEU A 123 -14.34 -7.79 -0.51
CA LEU A 123 -14.53 -6.35 -0.50
C LEU A 123 -16.03 -5.98 -0.58
N GLY A 124 -16.85 -6.84 -1.17
CA GLY A 124 -18.31 -6.71 -1.20
C GLY A 124 -18.83 -5.90 -2.39
N GLY A 125 -18.32 -6.18 -3.59
CA GLY A 125 -19.08 -5.89 -4.81
C GLY A 125 -20.10 -7.01 -4.98
N ASP A 126 -21.38 -6.74 -4.70
CA ASP A 126 -22.45 -7.61 -5.20
C ASP A 126 -22.27 -7.73 -6.74
N THR A 127 -22.30 -8.96 -7.23
CA THR A 127 -22.38 -9.32 -8.65
C THR A 127 -23.47 -8.55 -9.40
#